data_AF-A0AAV3JFZ4-F1
#
_entry.id   AF-A0AAV3JFZ4-F1
#
_cell.length_a   1.000
_cell.length_b   1.000
_cell.length_c   1.000
_cell.angle_alpha   90.00
_cell.angle_beta   90.00
_cell.angle_gamma   90.00
#
_symmetry.space_group_name_H-M   'P 1'
#
loop_
_entity.id
_entity.type
_entity.pdbx_description
1 polymer ?
#
loop_
_entity_poly.entity_id
_entity_poly.type
_entity_poly.pdbx_seq_one_letter_code
_entity_poly.pdbx_strand_id
1 'polypeptide(L)'
;MGILRCFQGVDYLTAMFLLCEVCDFKRFKTAGSFMSFLGPVPGEYSSGSKRKQTGITKTGSPRLRRILTEAAWQHRFPGTGSKIITARRSG
;
A
#
# COMPACT_ATOMS: atom_id res chain seq x y z
N MET A 1 -13.41 -0.44 7.46
CA MET A 1 -12.51 0.66 7.86
C MET A 1 -11.47 0.26 8.91
N GLY A 2 -11.83 -0.42 10.01
CA GLY A 2 -10.89 -0.71 11.11
C GLY A 2 -9.62 -1.48 10.75
N ILE A 3 -9.72 -2.48 9.85
CA ILE A 3 -8.60 -3.36 9.49
C ILE A 3 -7.48 -2.61 8.75
N LEU A 4 -7.83 -1.65 7.87
CA LEU A 4 -6.84 -0.84 7.15
C LEU A 4 -6.07 0.10 8.08
N ARG A 5 -6.69 0.54 9.17
CA ARG A 5 -6.08 1.46 10.15
C ARG A 5 -5.09 0.77 11.08
N CYS A 6 -4.95 -0.56 10.99
CA CYS A 6 -3.91 -1.30 11.69
C CYS A 6 -2.53 -1.09 11.07
N PHE A 7 -2.46 -0.63 9.81
CA PHE A 7 -1.20 -0.32 9.14
C PHE A 7 -0.71 1.07 9.55
N GLN A 8 0.59 1.16 9.84
CA GLN A 8 1.23 2.43 10.19
C GLN A 8 1.18 3.37 8.99
N GLY A 9 0.78 4.62 9.22
CA GLY A 9 0.59 5.61 8.15
C GLY A 9 -0.77 5.55 7.43
N VAL A 10 -1.67 4.63 7.83
CA VAL A 10 -3.04 4.56 7.31
C VAL A 10 -4.02 4.99 8.41
N ASP A 11 -4.61 6.18 8.28
CA ASP A 11 -5.70 6.63 9.15
C ASP A 11 -7.03 6.74 8.38
N TYR A 12 -8.07 7.29 9.00
CA TYR A 12 -9.45 7.27 8.50
C TYR A 12 -9.60 7.79 7.07
N LEU A 13 -9.04 8.97 6.76
CA LEU A 13 -9.12 9.56 5.43
C LEU A 13 -8.39 8.71 4.38
N THR A 14 -7.18 8.25 4.71
CA THR A 14 -6.38 7.37 3.85
C THR A 14 -7.10 6.05 3.59
N ALA A 15 -7.65 5.42 4.63
CA ALA A 15 -8.40 4.18 4.54
C ALA A 15 -9.69 4.34 3.72
N MET A 16 -10.41 5.45 3.91
CA MET A 16 -11.61 5.76 3.14
C MET A 16 -11.28 5.97 1.66
N PHE A 17 -10.26 6.77 1.36
CA PHE A 17 -9.82 7.02 0.00
C PHE A 17 -9.40 5.72 -0.71
N LEU A 18 -8.65 4.88 0.00
CA LEU A 18 -8.20 3.59 -0.51
C LEU A 18 -9.38 2.65 -0.77
N LEU A 19 -10.38 2.63 0.11
CA LEU A 19 -11.61 1.85 -0.12
C LEU A 19 -12.44 2.40 -1.29
N CYS A 20 -12.57 3.72 -1.42
CA CYS A 20 -13.34 4.36 -2.49
C CYS A 20 -12.75 4.10 -3.88
N GLU A 21 -11.43 4.10 -4.03
CA GLU A 21 -10.81 3.85 -5.34
C GLU A 21 -10.64 2.36 -5.65
N VAL A 22 -10.41 1.51 -4.64
CA VAL A 22 -10.26 0.06 -4.84
C VAL A 22 -11.61 -0.65 -4.96
N CYS A 23 -12.64 -0.13 -4.28
CA CYS A 23 -14.00 -0.68 -4.10
C CYS A 23 -14.04 -2.09 -3.49
N ASP A 24 -13.41 -3.08 -4.13
CA ASP A 24 -13.38 -4.46 -3.70
C ASP A 24 -11.99 -5.09 -3.87
N PHE A 25 -11.40 -5.50 -2.76
CA PHE A 25 -10.11 -6.21 -2.74
C PHE A 25 -10.23 -7.65 -3.24
N LYS A 26 -11.42 -8.26 -3.23
CA LYS A 26 -11.64 -9.63 -3.74
C LYS A 26 -11.43 -9.73 -5.24
N ARG A 27 -11.44 -8.59 -5.96
CA ARG A 27 -11.06 -8.52 -7.37
C ARG A 27 -9.62 -8.96 -7.62
N PHE A 28 -8.73 -8.86 -6.63
CA PHE A 28 -7.33 -9.23 -6.77
C PHE A 28 -7.08 -10.61 -6.15
N LYS A 29 -6.78 -11.59 -7.01
CA LYS A 29 -6.44 -12.96 -6.59
C LYS A 29 -5.15 -13.02 -5.75
N THR A 30 -4.23 -12.09 -5.98
CA THR A 30 -2.94 -12.03 -5.28
C THR A 30 -2.56 -10.59 -4.94
N ALA A 31 -1.72 -10.43 -3.91
CA ALA A 31 -1.14 -9.13 -3.56
C ALA A 31 -0.33 -8.52 -4.72
N GLY A 32 0.34 -9.35 -5.52
CA GLY A 32 1.06 -8.91 -6.72
C GLY A 32 0.15 -8.26 -7.75
N SER A 33 -1.02 -8.84 -8.02
CA SER A 33 -2.02 -8.27 -8.93
C SER A 33 -2.54 -6.92 -8.44
N PHE A 34 -2.73 -6.79 -7.11
CA PHE A 34 -3.10 -5.51 -6.50
C PHE A 34 -1.99 -4.47 -6.65
N MET A 35 -0.74 -4.83 -6.33
CA MET A 35 0.39 -3.91 -6.50
C MET A 35 0.59 -3.51 -7.97
N SER A 36 0.42 -4.41 -8.93
CA SER A 36 0.51 -4.06 -10.35
C SER A 36 -0.60 -3.09 -10.79
N PHE A 37 -1.80 -3.23 -10.23
CA PHE A 37 -2.91 -2.30 -10.48
C PHE A 37 -2.61 -0.87 -9.98
N LEU A 38 -1.90 -0.76 -8.85
CA LEU A 38 -1.54 0.52 -8.22
C LEU A 38 -0.31 1.21 -8.86
N GLY A 39 0.47 0.46 -9.63
CA GLY A 39 1.67 0.95 -10.28
C GLY A 39 2.99 1.09 -9.49
N PRO A 40 3.18 0.66 -8.22
CA PRO A 40 4.49 0.61 -7.57
C PRO A 40 5.39 -0.55 -8.03
N VAL A 41 4.89 -1.47 -8.86
CA VAL A 41 5.66 -2.63 -9.35
C VAL A 41 6.62 -2.19 -10.47
N PRO A 42 7.86 -2.69 -10.53
CA PRO A 42 8.78 -2.45 -11.65
C PRO A 42 8.19 -2.95 -12.96
N GLY A 43 8.32 -2.15 -14.02
CA GLY A 43 7.97 -2.56 -15.36
C GLY A 43 8.92 -3.63 -15.88
N GLU A 44 8.42 -4.50 -16.76
CA GLU A 44 9.21 -5.54 -17.39
C GLU A 44 9.01 -5.51 -18.90
N TYR A 45 10.10 -5.36 -19.63
CA TYR A 45 10.18 -5.58 -21.08
C TYR A 45 11.05 -6.81 -21.30
N SER A 46 10.41 -7.98 -21.36
CA SER A 46 11.05 -9.24 -21.73
C SER A 46 10.69 -9.61 -23.16
N SER A 47 11.69 -9.97 -23.97
CA SER A 47 11.48 -10.58 -25.28
C SER A 47 12.44 -11.77 -25.45
N GLY A 48 11.88 -12.94 -25.76
CA GLY A 48 12.65 -14.18 -25.85
C GLY A 48 13.43 -14.48 -24.56
N SER A 49 14.75 -14.63 -24.67
CA SER A 49 15.67 -14.91 -23.55
C SER A 49 16.17 -13.67 -22.81
N LYS A 50 15.80 -12.45 -23.24
CA LYS A 50 16.26 -11.21 -22.62
C LYS A 50 15.20 -10.67 -21.67
N ARG A 51 15.58 -10.50 -20.40
CA ARG A 51 14.78 -9.85 -19.37
C ARG A 51 15.31 -8.46 -19.07
N LYS A 52 14.48 -7.43 -19.24
CA LYS A 52 14.83 -6.04 -18.89
C LYS A 52 13.78 -5.46 -17.94
N GLN A 53 14.16 -5.25 -16.69
CA GLN A 53 13.35 -4.49 -15.74
C GLN A 53 13.54 -2.98 -15.99
N THR A 54 12.45 -2.24 -15.94
CA THR A 54 12.43 -0.77 -16.09
C THR A 54 11.95 -0.11 -14.79
N GLY A 55 11.71 1.20 -14.81
CA GLY A 55 11.14 1.91 -13.66
C GLY A 55 9.75 1.40 -13.29
N ILE A 56 9.14 2.04 -12.28
CA ILE A 56 7.78 1.67 -11.86
C ILE A 56 6.78 1.78 -13.03
N THR A 57 5.83 0.85 -13.08
CA THR A 57 4.79 0.77 -14.12
C THR A 57 3.87 1.99 -14.15
N LYS A 58 3.74 2.72 -13.04
CA LYS A 58 2.89 3.93 -12.90
C LYS A 58 1.42 3.71 -13.32
N THR A 59 0.98 2.46 -13.32
CA THR A 59 -0.41 2.08 -13.55
C THR A 59 -1.31 2.58 -12.41
N GLY A 60 -2.61 2.71 -12.67
CA GLY A 60 -3.57 3.17 -11.66
C GLY A 60 -3.46 4.66 -11.31
N SER A 61 -4.10 5.06 -10.21
CA SER A 61 -4.19 6.48 -9.87
C SER A 61 -2.89 7.01 -9.24
N PRO A 62 -2.39 8.19 -9.68
CA PRO A 62 -1.25 8.84 -9.05
C PRO A 62 -1.49 9.17 -7.58
N ARG A 63 -2.74 9.44 -7.20
CA ARG A 63 -3.14 9.76 -5.82
C ARG A 63 -2.98 8.56 -4.90
N LEU A 64 -3.48 7.39 -5.27
CA LEU A 64 -3.31 6.19 -4.45
C LEU A 64 -1.85 5.83 -4.28
N ARG A 65 -1.08 5.95 -5.36
CA ARG A 65 0.37 5.70 -5.32
C ARG A 65 1.06 6.65 -4.34
N ARG A 66 0.77 7.95 -4.40
CA ARG A 66 1.32 8.92 -3.45
C ARG A 66 0.97 8.54 -2.01
N ILE A 67 -0.30 8.29 -1.73
CA ILE A 67 -0.78 7.93 -0.39
C ILE A 67 -0.09 6.67 0.14
N LEU A 68 0.07 5.65 -0.69
CA LEU A 68 0.76 4.41 -0.33
C LEU A 68 2.26 4.62 -0.10
N THR A 69 2.91 5.44 -0.93
CA THR A 69 4.32 5.80 -0.73
C THR A 69 4.51 6.56 0.59
N GLU A 70 3.63 7.50 0.92
CA GLU A 70 3.66 8.22 2.20
C GLU A 70 3.45 7.25 3.37
N ALA A 71 2.46 6.37 3.29
CA ALA A 71 2.21 5.35 4.32
C ALA A 71 3.40 4.40 4.50
N ALA A 72 4.04 3.97 3.41
CA ALA A 72 5.24 3.15 3.45
C ALA A 72 6.44 3.91 4.05
N TRP A 73 6.54 5.22 3.80
CA TRP A 73 7.59 6.05 4.41
C TRP A 73 7.42 6.15 5.93
N GLN A 74 6.18 6.25 6.43
CA GLN A 74 5.90 6.27 7.86
C GLN A 74 6.37 4.99 8.57
N HIS A 75 6.34 3.85 7.89
CA HIS A 75 6.85 2.57 8.40
C HIS A 75 8.36 2.56 8.67
N ARG A 76 9.14 3.50 8.10
CA ARG A 76 10.57 3.66 8.37
C ARG A 76 10.83 4.18 9.79
N PHE A 77 9.90 4.93 10.36
CA PHE A 77 10.05 5.48 11.71
C PHE A 77 9.54 4.49 12.76
N PRO A 78 10.20 4.39 13.93
CA PRO A 78 9.73 3.54 15.01
C PRO A 78 8.29 3.92 15.35
N GLY A 79 7.40 2.93 15.33
CA GLY A 79 6.00 3.15 15.66
C GLY A 79 5.90 3.63 17.09
N THR A 80 5.46 4.87 17.29
CA THR A 80 5.03 5.33 18.61
C THR A 80 3.77 4.54 18.95
N GLY A 81 3.93 3.47 19.72
CA GLY A 81 2.81 2.67 20.20
C GLY A 81 1.75 3.60 20.75
N SER A 82 0.51 3.47 20.26
CA SER A 82 -0.60 4.29 20.76
C SER A 82 -0.62 4.20 22.27
N LYS A 83 -0.71 5.34 22.97
CA LYS A 83 -0.73 5.38 24.44
C LYS A 83 -1.75 4.40 25.02
N ILE A 84 -2.85 4.18 24.30
CA ILE A 84 -3.92 3.22 24.61
C ILE A 84 -3.42 1.76 24.51
N ILE A 85 -2.67 1.41 23.46
CA ILE A 85 -2.12 0.06 23.26
C ILE A 85 -1.00 -0.22 24.27
N THR A 86 -0.15 0.78 24.54
CA THR A 86 0.90 0.67 25.55
C THR A 86 0.30 0.49 26.95
N ALA A 87 -0.72 1.26 27.31
CA ALA A 87 -1.43 1.13 28.59
C ALA A 87 -2.14 -0.23 28.76
N ARG A 88 -2.59 -0.86 27.68
CA ARG A 88 -3.17 -2.22 27.69
C ARG A 88 -2.15 -3.33 27.89
N ARG A 89 -0.88 -3.10 27.53
CA ARG A 89 0.20 -4.10 27.66
C ARG A 89 0.89 -4.08 29.02
N SER A 90 0.64 -3.03 29.82
CA SER A 90 1.25 -2.80 31.14
C SER A 90 0.39 -3.26 32.33
N GLY A 91 -0.75 -3.91 32.07
CA GLY A 91 -1.57 -4.60 33.07
C GLY A 91 -1.57 -6.10 32.80
#